data_AF-A0A3P6QDQ1-F1
#
_entry.id   AF-A0A3P6QDQ1-F1
#
_cell.length_a   1.000
_cell.length_b   1.000
_cell.length_c   1.000
_cell.angle_alpha   90.00
_cell.angle_beta   90.00
_cell.angle_gamma   90.00
#
_symmetry.space_group_name_H-M   'P 1'
#
loop_
_entity.id
_entity.type
_entity.pdbx_description
1 polymer ?
#
loop_
_entity_poly.entity_id
_entity_poly.type
_entity_poly.pdbx_seq_one_letter_code
_entity_poly.pdbx_strand_id
1 'polypeptide(L)'
;MLIGLLLVLVFPYLAGDNVGAVMLKNLKDNYGTLALVTTSWDYLQGYLLCCAVDDNGWSAWRESKWFLDENSVLLDDTQTIPASNPAFRMVPKSCCYRKMNYLTRQLTDEYENLDRCQNWQYGPPKFTSGPHNDAIYYRVKANKA
;
A
#
# COMPACT_ATOMS: atom_id res chain seq x y z
N MET A 1 -9.16 2.81 -30.11
CA MET A 1 -9.24 1.60 -29.26
C MET A 1 -8.36 0.44 -29.76
N LEU A 2 -8.40 0.06 -31.04
CA LEU A 2 -7.57 -1.05 -31.58
C LEU A 2 -6.06 -0.87 -31.37
N ILE A 3 -5.53 0.34 -31.56
CA ILE A 3 -4.10 0.64 -31.39
C ILE A 3 -3.67 0.48 -29.93
N GLY A 4 -4.49 0.92 -28.96
CA GLY A 4 -4.20 0.76 -27.53
C GLY A 4 -4.14 -0.71 -27.10
N LEU A 5 -5.06 -1.54 -27.61
CA LEU A 5 -5.05 -2.99 -27.39
C LEU A 5 -3.81 -3.65 -28.02
N LEU A 6 -3.47 -3.24 -29.25
CA LEU A 6 -2.30 -3.76 -29.97
C LEU A 6 -1.00 -3.47 -29.21
N LEU A 7 -0.84 -2.25 -28.69
CA LEU A 7 0.35 -1.84 -27.94
C LEU A 7 0.51 -2.62 -26.64
N VAL A 8 -0.58 -2.92 -25.92
CA VAL A 8 -0.54 -3.75 -24.71
C VAL A 8 -0.16 -5.20 -25.02
N LEU A 9 -0.64 -5.74 -26.15
CA LEU A 9 -0.31 -7.11 -26.57
C LEU A 9 1.14 -7.24 -27.07
N VAL A 10 1.64 -6.23 -27.77
CA VAL A 10 3.00 -6.26 -28.35
C VAL A 10 4.07 -5.88 -27.33
N PHE A 11 3.75 -4.98 -26.38
CA PHE A 11 4.70 -4.49 -25.39
C PHE A 11 4.16 -4.56 -23.95
N PRO A 12 3.78 -5.76 -23.46
CA PRO A 12 3.14 -5.91 -22.16
C PRO A 12 4.02 -5.43 -21.00
N TYR A 13 5.34 -5.62 -21.10
CA TYR A 13 6.30 -5.20 -20.07
C TYR A 13 6.46 -3.68 -20.03
N LEU A 14 6.65 -3.02 -21.17
CA LEU A 14 6.75 -1.56 -21.24
C LEU A 14 5.46 -0.88 -20.80
N ALA A 15 4.30 -1.46 -21.11
CA ALA A 15 3.03 -0.97 -20.60
C ALA A 15 2.94 -1.13 -19.08
N GLY A 16 3.36 -2.28 -18.53
CA GLY A 16 3.40 -2.55 -17.10
C GLY A 16 4.31 -1.58 -16.32
N ASP A 17 5.53 -1.37 -16.80
CA ASP A 17 6.51 -0.49 -16.14
C ASP A 17 6.05 0.98 -16.14
N ASN A 18 5.47 1.44 -17.25
CA ASN A 18 4.91 2.79 -17.34
C ASN A 18 3.71 2.98 -16.41
N VAL A 19 2.80 2.00 -16.35
CA VAL A 19 1.67 2.03 -15.40
C VAL A 19 2.19 2.02 -13.95
N GLY A 20 3.17 1.18 -13.64
CA GLY A 20 3.82 1.13 -12.33
C GLY A 20 4.42 2.48 -11.94
N ALA A 21 5.16 3.13 -12.83
CA ALA A 21 5.74 4.45 -12.57
C ALA A 21 4.68 5.54 -12.32
N VAL A 22 3.60 5.55 -13.11
CA VAL A 22 2.47 6.48 -12.92
C VAL A 22 1.77 6.21 -11.59
N MET A 23 1.52 4.95 -11.25
CA MET A 23 0.91 4.55 -9.98
C MET A 23 1.80 4.95 -8.80
N LEU A 24 3.12 4.74 -8.88
CA LEU A 24 4.06 5.11 -7.83
C LEU A 24 4.09 6.62 -7.60
N LYS A 25 4.11 7.41 -8.68
CA LYS A 25 4.03 8.88 -8.59
C LYS A 25 2.68 9.32 -8.00
N ASN A 26 1.59 8.70 -8.44
CA ASN A 26 0.26 9.04 -7.94
C ASN A 26 0.11 8.72 -6.44
N LEU A 27 0.64 7.57 -6.01
CA LEU A 27 0.70 7.18 -4.59
C LEU A 27 1.45 8.22 -3.76
N LYS A 28 2.65 8.62 -4.18
CA LYS A 28 3.46 9.61 -3.45
C LYS A 28 2.77 10.97 -3.36
N ASP A 29 2.29 11.46 -4.49
CA ASP A 29 1.90 12.87 -4.63
C ASP A 29 0.43 13.15 -4.26
N ASN A 30 -0.46 12.16 -4.34
CA ASN A 30 -1.91 12.40 -4.30
C ASN A 30 -2.68 11.53 -3.30
N TYR A 31 -2.16 10.37 -2.90
CA TYR A 31 -2.82 9.54 -1.89
C TYR A 31 -2.78 10.26 -0.53
N GLY A 32 -3.94 10.38 0.12
CA GLY A 32 -4.12 11.17 1.35
C GLY A 32 -4.55 12.62 1.11
N THR A 33 -4.24 13.20 -0.06
CA THR A 33 -4.55 14.61 -0.36
C THR A 33 -5.92 14.79 -1.01
N LEU A 34 -6.29 13.92 -1.95
CA LEU A 34 -7.55 14.02 -2.70
C LEU A 34 -8.47 12.86 -2.35
N ALA A 35 -9.66 13.15 -1.82
CA ALA A 35 -10.61 12.13 -1.37
C ALA A 35 -10.90 11.06 -2.44
N LEU A 36 -11.14 11.47 -3.69
CA LEU A 36 -11.40 10.54 -4.80
C LEU A 36 -10.21 9.62 -5.08
N VAL A 37 -8.99 10.15 -5.01
CA VAL A 37 -7.75 9.38 -5.23
C VAL A 37 -7.55 8.41 -4.07
N THR A 38 -7.70 8.87 -2.83
CA THR A 38 -7.61 8.03 -1.62
C THR A 38 -8.61 6.88 -1.66
N THR A 39 -9.89 7.16 -1.95
CA THR A 39 -10.92 6.12 -2.06
C THR A 39 -10.62 5.13 -3.19
N SER A 40 -10.09 5.60 -4.32
CA SER A 40 -9.72 4.72 -5.44
C SER A 40 -8.57 3.79 -5.07
N TRP A 41 -7.56 4.30 -4.36
CA TRP A 41 -6.45 3.50 -3.84
C TRP A 41 -6.91 2.48 -2.81
N ASP A 42 -7.73 2.90 -1.83
CA ASP A 42 -8.24 2.01 -0.79
C ASP A 42 -9.07 0.88 -1.39
N TYR A 43 -9.87 1.20 -2.41
CA TYR A 43 -10.61 0.19 -3.18
C TYR A 43 -9.67 -0.77 -3.91
N LEU A 44 -8.69 -0.26 -4.66
CA LEU A 44 -7.76 -1.10 -5.42
C LEU A 44 -6.95 -2.02 -4.51
N GLN A 45 -6.45 -1.50 -3.38
CA GLN A 45 -5.69 -2.27 -2.40
C GLN A 45 -6.53 -3.38 -1.78
N GLY A 46 -7.76 -3.06 -1.37
CA GLY A 46 -8.69 -4.04 -0.82
C GLY A 46 -9.20 -5.06 -1.84
N TYR A 47 -9.38 -4.66 -3.10
CA TYR A 47 -9.86 -5.53 -4.16
C TYR A 47 -8.77 -6.48 -4.68
N LEU A 48 -7.57 -5.95 -4.93
CA LEU A 48 -6.45 -6.73 -5.46
C LEU A 48 -5.67 -7.48 -4.38
N LEU A 49 -5.97 -7.21 -3.10
CA LEU A 49 -5.25 -7.77 -1.96
C LEU A 49 -3.75 -7.47 -2.09
N CYS A 50 -3.43 -6.19 -2.30
CA CYS A 50 -2.07 -5.69 -2.43
C CYS A 50 -1.90 -4.34 -1.70
N CYS A 51 -0.71 -4.10 -1.17
CA CYS A 51 -0.42 -2.82 -0.50
C CYS A 51 0.54 -1.93 -1.28
N ALA A 52 1.52 -2.48 -2.00
CA ALA A 52 2.51 -1.72 -2.76
C ALA A 52 2.34 -1.91 -4.27
N VAL A 53 2.82 -0.94 -5.05
CA VAL A 53 2.86 -1.02 -6.53
C VAL A 53 3.89 -2.04 -7.00
N ASP A 54 5.04 -2.07 -6.32
CA ASP A 54 6.16 -2.97 -6.56
C ASP A 54 6.59 -3.68 -5.28
N ASP A 55 7.22 -4.84 -5.45
CA ASP A 55 7.81 -5.59 -4.35
C ASP A 55 8.95 -4.75 -3.75
N ASN A 56 8.84 -4.40 -2.47
CA ASN A 56 9.73 -3.49 -1.75
C ASN A 56 9.51 -1.98 -2.01
N GLY A 57 8.37 -1.59 -2.58
CA GLY A 57 7.91 -0.19 -2.74
C GLY A 57 7.65 0.60 -1.45
N TRP A 58 8.16 0.15 -0.31
CA TRP A 58 7.87 0.72 1.00
C TRP A 58 8.40 2.15 1.17
N SER A 59 9.47 2.51 0.46
CA SER A 59 9.93 3.90 0.42
C SER A 59 8.85 4.84 -0.13
N ALA A 60 8.12 4.42 -1.16
CA ALA A 60 7.07 5.25 -1.74
C ALA A 60 5.89 5.48 -0.80
N TRP A 61 5.60 4.50 0.07
CA TRP A 61 4.65 4.69 1.16
C TRP A 61 5.14 5.72 2.18
N ARG A 62 6.38 5.58 2.66
CA ARG A 62 6.96 6.51 3.65
C ARG A 62 7.17 7.93 3.11
N GLU A 63 7.24 8.09 1.80
CA GLU A 63 7.36 9.38 1.10
C GLU A 63 5.99 9.94 0.67
N SER A 64 4.89 9.21 0.88
CA SER A 64 3.56 9.66 0.45
C SER A 64 3.01 10.77 1.34
N LYS A 65 2.15 11.62 0.76
CA LYS A 65 1.42 12.65 1.50
C LYS A 65 0.59 12.07 2.64
N TRP A 66 -0.14 11.00 2.38
CA TRP A 66 -0.87 10.27 3.42
C TRP A 66 0.02 9.92 4.62
N PHE A 67 1.22 9.39 4.39
CA PHE A 67 2.10 8.97 5.49
C PHE A 67 2.58 10.16 6.33
N LEU A 68 2.91 11.27 5.67
CA LEU A 68 3.32 12.49 6.36
C LEU A 68 2.17 13.08 7.18
N ASP A 69 0.98 13.13 6.60
CA ASP A 69 -0.21 13.70 7.23
C ASP A 69 -0.74 12.83 8.38
N GLU A 70 -0.85 11.51 8.18
CA GLU A 70 -1.32 10.56 9.20
C GLU A 70 -0.40 10.53 10.43
N ASN A 71 0.89 10.79 10.22
CA ASN A 71 1.89 10.78 11.29
C ASN A 71 2.35 12.17 11.71
N SER A 72 1.69 13.26 11.29
CA SER A 72 2.17 14.61 11.58
C SER A 72 2.13 14.93 13.09
N VAL A 73 3.02 15.82 13.52
CA VAL A 73 2.95 16.39 14.87
C VAL A 73 1.78 17.37 14.91
N LEU A 74 0.99 17.33 15.98
CA LEU A 74 -0.09 18.29 16.19
C LEU A 74 0.44 19.72 16.07
N LEU A 75 -0.14 20.49 15.14
CA LEU A 75 0.22 21.89 14.85
C LEU A 75 1.56 22.09 14.12
N ASP A 76 2.22 21.01 13.66
CA ASP A 76 3.41 21.06 12.80
C ASP A 76 3.42 19.92 11.77
N ASP A 77 2.96 20.24 10.55
CA ASP A 77 2.88 19.29 9.44
C ASP A 77 4.23 19.04 8.74
N THR A 78 5.32 19.65 9.24
CA THR A 78 6.67 19.44 8.69
C THR A 78 7.43 18.30 9.37
N GLN A 79 6.91 17.82 10.50
CA GLN A 79 7.53 16.75 11.28
C GLN A 79 6.55 15.61 11.53
N THR A 80 7.07 14.38 11.53
CA THR A 80 6.30 13.20 11.93
C THR A 80 6.55 12.87 13.40
N ILE A 81 5.53 12.36 14.09
CA ILE A 81 5.70 11.76 15.42
C ILE A 81 6.73 10.61 15.37
N PRO A 82 7.43 10.31 16.48
CA PRO A 82 8.39 9.21 16.51
C PRO A 82 7.73 7.87 16.21
N ALA A 83 8.43 6.96 15.51
CA ALA A 83 7.95 5.60 15.23
C ALA A 83 7.76 4.70 16.49
N SER A 84 8.16 5.19 17.66
CA SER A 84 7.84 4.58 18.97
C SER A 84 6.50 5.03 19.53
N ASN A 85 5.88 6.07 18.96
CA ASN A 85 4.58 6.57 19.39
C ASN A 85 3.48 5.56 19.00
N PRO A 86 2.58 5.16 19.92
CA PRO A 86 1.47 4.25 19.61
C PRO A 86 0.49 4.75 18.54
N ALA A 87 0.47 6.05 18.26
CA ALA A 87 -0.34 6.64 17.20
C ALA A 87 0.32 6.52 15.81
N PHE A 88 1.62 6.19 15.73
CA PHE A 88 2.32 6.07 14.45
C PHE A 88 1.70 4.96 13.60
N ARG A 89 1.46 5.20 12.31
CA ARG A 89 0.91 4.24 11.36
C ARG A 89 1.84 4.10 10.16
N MET A 90 2.25 2.86 9.88
CA MET A 90 3.16 2.58 8.77
C MET A 90 2.46 2.45 7.41
N VAL A 91 1.21 1.97 7.41
CA VAL A 91 0.40 1.70 6.21
C VAL A 91 -1.07 2.01 6.49
N PRO A 92 -1.87 2.33 5.46
CA PRO A 92 -3.30 2.52 5.62
C PRO A 92 -4.01 1.20 5.91
N LYS A 93 -5.23 1.28 6.46
CA LYS A 93 -5.99 0.08 6.84
C LYS A 93 -6.37 -0.80 5.65
N SER A 94 -6.52 -0.20 4.47
CA SER A 94 -6.76 -0.88 3.19
C SER A 94 -5.66 -1.88 2.81
N CYS A 95 -4.44 -1.72 3.35
CA CYS A 95 -3.35 -2.68 3.20
C CYS A 95 -3.45 -3.91 4.13
N CYS A 96 -4.35 -3.90 5.12
CA CYS A 96 -4.39 -4.92 6.16
C CYS A 96 -5.30 -6.09 5.80
N TYR A 97 -4.88 -7.32 6.16
CA TYR A 97 -5.71 -8.50 5.97
C TYR A 97 -7.06 -8.35 6.67
N ARG A 98 -8.12 -8.55 5.91
CA ARG A 98 -9.50 -8.61 6.38
C ARG A 98 -9.89 -10.06 6.58
N LYS A 99 -10.72 -10.34 7.59
CA LYS A 99 -11.20 -11.69 7.86
C LYS A 99 -12.06 -12.18 6.69
N MET A 100 -11.91 -13.45 6.35
CA MET A 100 -12.77 -14.10 5.37
C MET A 100 -14.01 -14.68 6.06
N ASN A 101 -15.19 -14.34 5.58
CA ASN A 101 -16.40 -15.07 5.94
C ASN A 101 -16.38 -16.43 5.23
N TYR A 102 -16.20 -17.51 5.99
CA TYR A 102 -16.09 -18.86 5.43
C TYR A 102 -17.36 -19.35 4.72
N LEU A 103 -18.53 -18.81 5.07
CA LEU A 103 -19.81 -19.18 4.46
C LEU A 103 -20.02 -18.51 3.11
N THR A 104 -19.70 -17.22 3.00
CA THR A 104 -19.91 -16.44 1.76
C THR A 104 -18.66 -16.36 0.88
N ARG A 105 -17.48 -16.75 1.40
CA ARG A 105 -16.17 -16.55 0.77
C ARG A 105 -15.88 -15.09 0.41
N GLN A 106 -16.46 -14.15 1.17
CA GLN A 106 -16.24 -12.71 1.03
C GLN A 106 -15.46 -12.17 2.23
N LEU A 107 -14.65 -11.13 1.99
CA LEU A 107 -13.99 -10.40 3.05
C LEU A 107 -15.02 -9.62 3.89
N THR A 108 -14.89 -9.67 5.22
CA THR A 108 -15.70 -8.90 6.16
C THR A 108 -15.03 -7.56 6.47
N ASP A 109 -15.73 -6.59 7.05
CA ASP A 109 -15.13 -5.29 7.46
C ASP A 109 -14.20 -5.41 8.68
N GLU A 110 -13.99 -6.62 9.20
CA GLU A 110 -13.08 -6.87 10.31
C GLU A 110 -11.68 -7.21 9.82
N TYR A 111 -10.67 -6.69 10.52
CA TYR A 111 -9.26 -7.00 10.27
C TYR A 111 -8.82 -8.22 11.07
N GLU A 112 -7.88 -9.00 10.51
CA GLU A 112 -7.30 -10.16 11.19
C GLU A 112 -6.39 -9.72 12.35
N ASN A 113 -5.49 -8.76 12.10
CA ASN A 113 -4.67 -8.14 13.13
C ASN A 113 -4.27 -6.71 12.73
N LEU A 114 -5.15 -5.74 13.01
CA LEU A 114 -4.96 -4.35 12.59
C LEU A 114 -3.72 -3.71 13.25
N ASP A 115 -3.50 -3.97 14.53
CA ASP A 115 -2.37 -3.43 15.27
C ASP A 115 -1.05 -3.90 14.68
N ARG A 116 -0.89 -5.22 14.49
CA ARG A 116 0.30 -5.79 13.83
C ARG A 116 0.47 -5.24 12.42
N CYS A 117 -0.61 -5.12 11.65
CA CYS A 117 -0.55 -4.58 10.30
C CYS A 117 0.06 -3.16 10.27
N GLN A 118 -0.44 -2.25 11.10
CA GLN A 118 -0.04 -0.84 11.02
C GLN A 118 1.20 -0.49 11.84
N ASN A 119 1.56 -1.32 12.84
CA ASN A 119 2.58 -1.00 13.84
C ASN A 119 3.74 -2.01 13.88
N TRP A 120 3.88 -2.87 12.87
CA TRP A 120 4.89 -3.94 12.86
C TRP A 120 6.30 -3.41 13.13
N GLN A 121 6.95 -4.01 14.11
CA GLN A 121 8.18 -3.50 14.68
C GLN A 121 9.45 -4.00 13.98
N TYR A 122 9.35 -4.97 13.06
CA TYR A 122 10.50 -5.62 12.41
C TYR A 122 10.35 -5.59 10.88
N GLY A 123 11.44 -5.51 10.11
CA GLY A 123 11.35 -5.53 8.64
C GLY A 123 10.44 -4.47 7.98
N PRO A 124 10.08 -4.65 6.71
CA PRO A 124 9.23 -3.71 6.00
C PRO A 124 7.78 -3.71 6.50
N PRO A 125 7.07 -2.57 6.46
CA PRO A 125 7.43 -1.27 5.88
C PRO A 125 8.34 -0.38 6.75
N LYS A 126 8.63 -0.76 8.00
CA LYS A 126 9.42 0.06 8.93
C LYS A 126 10.91 0.12 8.55
N PHE A 127 11.47 -1.03 8.18
CA PHE A 127 12.85 -1.18 7.71
C PHE A 127 12.87 -1.69 6.27
N THR A 128 13.95 -1.45 5.53
CA THR A 128 14.07 -1.92 4.13
C THR A 128 14.29 -3.43 4.00
N SER A 129 14.59 -4.10 5.11
CA SER A 129 14.85 -5.54 5.16
C SER A 129 14.53 -6.10 6.55
N GLY A 130 14.20 -7.38 6.64
CA GLY A 130 13.96 -8.08 7.90
C GLY A 130 12.77 -9.02 7.83
N PRO A 131 12.22 -9.43 9.00
CA PRO A 131 11.04 -10.27 9.09
C PRO A 131 9.83 -9.65 8.41
N HIS A 132 9.06 -10.49 7.74
CA HIS A 132 7.86 -10.09 7.01
C HIS A 132 6.68 -9.75 7.95
N ASN A 133 5.90 -8.72 7.60
CA ASN A 133 4.61 -8.46 8.24
C ASN A 133 3.50 -9.30 7.58
N ASP A 134 3.16 -10.44 8.19
CA ASP A 134 2.11 -11.33 7.69
C ASP A 134 0.67 -10.78 7.87
N ALA A 135 0.49 -9.62 8.51
CA ALA A 135 -0.82 -8.96 8.67
C ALA A 135 -1.13 -7.97 7.53
N ILE A 136 -0.20 -7.77 6.59
CA ILE A 136 -0.35 -6.91 5.41
C ILE A 136 -0.54 -7.77 4.15
N TYR A 137 -1.35 -7.27 3.22
CA TYR A 137 -1.40 -7.74 1.83
C TYR A 137 -0.07 -7.53 1.10
N TYR A 138 0.88 -8.39 1.41
CA TYR A 138 2.20 -8.43 0.80
C TYR A 138 2.16 -9.49 -0.30
N ARG A 139 2.40 -9.08 -1.55
CA ARG A 139 2.81 -10.02 -2.58
C ARG A 139 4.32 -9.95 -2.67
N VAL A 140 5.01 -10.96 -2.14
CA VAL A 140 6.36 -11.27 -2.62
C VAL A 140 6.12 -11.99 -3.94
N LYS A 141 6.55 -11.45 -5.09
CA LYS A 141 6.63 -12.29 -6.28
C LYS A 141 7.59 -13.42 -5.93
N ALA A 142 7.08 -14.65 -5.89
CA ALA A 142 7.94 -15.81 -5.96
C ALA A 142 8.77 -15.63 -7.24
N ASN A 143 10.10 -15.55 -7.08
CA ASN A 143 10.99 -15.64 -8.23
C ASN A 143 10.57 -16.89 -9.01
N LYS A 144 10.17 -16.72 -10.27
CA LYS A 144 9.98 -17.85 -11.16
C LYS A 144 11.36 -18.53 -11.24
N ALA A 145 11.44 -19.73 -10.67
CA ALA A 145 12.54 -20.66 -10.90
C ALA A 145 12.57 -21.07 -12.38
#